data_AF-A0A6G0YY51-F1
#
_entry.id   AF-A0A6G0YY51-F1
#
_cell.length_a   1.000
_cell.length_b   1.000
_cell.length_c   1.000
_cell.angle_alpha   90.00
_cell.angle_beta   90.00
_cell.angle_gamma   90.00
#
_symmetry.space_group_name_H-M   'P 1'
#
loop_
_entity.id
_entity.type
_entity.pdbx_description
1 polymer ?
#
loop_
_entity_poly.entity_id
_entity_poly.type
_entity_poly.pdbx_seq_one_letter_code
_entity_poly.pdbx_strand_id
1 'polypeptide(L)'
;MGDRRPSQLLRDIRSVLDGIADAALKKFWLQKLLPTILAIISGLDGSLESLAERADRVANASAGRDIDVVSTSRDNDRCRSMETTISELTTQIAALIASQVSQNRSSRGQNRSRSQSRSRSQPRTRNDAWCYQC
;
A
#
# COMPACT_ATOMS: atom_id res chain seq x y z
N MET A 1 5.75 12.22 13.77
CA MET A 1 6.88 13.03 14.30
C MET A 1 6.35 14.43 14.48
N GLY A 2 5.77 14.70 15.66
CA GLY A 2 4.91 15.86 15.89
C GLY A 2 5.69 17.16 15.93
N ASP A 3 5.26 18.10 15.09
CA ASP A 3 4.99 19.51 15.40
C ASP A 3 5.88 20.14 16.47
N ARG A 4 7.20 20.10 16.25
CA ARG A 4 8.13 20.83 17.12
C ARG A 4 7.88 22.32 16.92
N ARG A 5 7.20 22.93 17.89
CA ARG A 5 6.90 24.36 17.91
C ARG A 5 8.20 25.15 17.71
N PRO A 6 8.22 26.14 16.79
CA PRO A 6 9.31 27.09 16.63
C PRO A 6 9.88 27.64 17.95
N SER A 7 9.03 27.91 18.94
CA SER A 7 9.44 28.33 20.29
C SER A 7 10.24 27.28 21.05
N GLN A 8 9.86 26.01 20.93
CA GLN A 8 10.56 24.90 21.56
C GLN A 8 11.94 24.70 20.91
N LEU A 9 12.02 24.82 19.58
CA LEU A 9 13.28 24.79 18.84
C LEU A 9 14.23 25.90 19.32
N LEU A 10 13.71 27.10 19.54
CA LEU A 10 14.52 28.21 20.04
C LEU A 10 15.08 27.92 21.43
N ARG A 11 14.25 27.38 22.34
CA ARG A 11 14.68 26.99 23.70
C ARG A 11 15.75 25.91 23.66
N ASP A 12 15.60 24.93 22.78
CA ASP A 12 16.56 23.84 22.57
C ASP A 12 17.91 24.40 22.09
N ILE A 13 17.89 25.23 21.04
CA ILE A 13 19.09 25.90 20.52
C ILE A 13 19.73 26.78 21.61
N ARG A 14 18.94 27.53 22.39
CA ARG A 14 19.46 28.34 23.50
C ARG A 14 20.10 27.49 24.59
N SER A 15 19.54 26.32 24.89
CA SER A 15 20.10 25.40 25.88
C SER A 15 21.40 24.74 25.41
N VAL A 16 21.53 24.50 24.11
CA VAL A 16 22.73 23.89 23.50
C VAL A 16 23.83 24.93 23.28
N LEU A 17 23.46 26.17 22.95
CA LEU A 17 24.38 27.25 22.61
C LEU A 17 24.35 28.36 23.66
N ASP A 18 24.61 27.99 24.91
CA ASP A 18 24.66 28.93 26.04
C ASP A 18 25.80 29.95 25.81
N GLY A 19 25.46 31.25 25.85
CA GLY A 19 26.41 32.36 25.68
C GLY A 19 26.57 32.97 24.27
N ILE A 20 25.78 32.55 23.27
CA ILE A 20 25.81 33.16 21.93
C ILE A 20 24.98 34.44 21.86
N ALA A 21 25.46 35.45 21.12
CA ALA A 21 24.74 36.68 20.85
C ALA A 21 23.40 36.42 20.13
N ASP A 22 22.33 37.09 20.58
CA ASP A 22 20.96 36.93 20.07
C ASP A 22 20.85 37.07 18.54
N ALA A 23 21.69 37.90 17.92
CA ALA A 23 21.71 38.09 16.47
C ALA A 23 22.19 36.84 15.69
N ALA A 24 23.18 36.11 16.23
CA ALA A 24 23.65 34.86 15.64
C ALA A 24 22.66 33.72 15.90
N LEU A 25 22.10 33.68 17.11
CA LEU A 25 21.04 32.76 17.50
C LEU A 25 19.81 32.90 16.59
N LYS A 26 19.39 34.15 16.29
CA LYS A 26 18.31 34.47 15.34
C LYS A 26 18.57 33.87 13.98
N LYS A 27 19.76 34.10 13.40
CA LYS A 27 20.10 33.58 12.07
C LYS A 27 20.07 32.06 12.03
N PHE A 28 20.64 31.39 13.04
CA PHE A 28 20.65 29.93 13.11
C PHE A 28 19.25 29.35 13.29
N TRP A 29 18.43 29.95 14.15
CA TRP A 29 17.05 29.56 14.36
C TRP A 29 16.22 29.74 13.07
N LEU A 30 16.39 30.85 12.35
CA LEU A 30 15.76 31.08 11.05
C LEU A 30 16.20 30.02 10.02
N GLN A 31 17.48 29.65 9.95
CA GLN A 31 17.93 28.59 9.04
C GLN A 31 17.29 27.22 9.29
N LYS A 32 16.80 26.96 10.51
CA LYS A 32 16.15 25.71 10.89
C LYS A 32 14.63 25.72 10.71
N LEU A 33 14.03 26.86 10.37
CA LEU A 33 12.59 27.01 10.13
C LEU A 33 12.21 26.67 8.68
N LEU A 34 10.97 26.18 8.49
CA LEU A 34 10.42 25.94 7.15
C LEU A 34 10.30 27.28 6.37
N PRO A 35 10.48 27.26 5.04
CA PRO A 35 10.41 28.47 4.20
C PRO A 35 9.10 29.26 4.36
N THR A 36 7.98 28.56 4.54
CA THR A 36 6.65 29.17 4.74
C THR A 36 6.59 30.04 5.99
N ILE A 37 7.19 29.57 7.08
CA ILE A 37 7.23 30.31 8.34
C ILE A 37 8.23 31.47 8.23
N LEU A 38 9.35 31.24 7.55
CA LEU A 38 10.37 32.26 7.29
C LEU A 38 9.85 33.44 6.49
N ALA A 39 9.08 33.22 5.42
CA ALA A 39 8.54 34.29 4.59
C ALA A 39 7.69 35.30 5.40
N ILE A 40 6.98 34.81 6.42
CA ILE A 40 6.14 35.65 7.28
C ILE A 40 6.99 36.33 8.36
N ILE A 41 7.98 35.63 8.91
CA ILE A 41 8.83 36.15 9.99
C ILE A 41 9.90 37.12 9.51
N SER A 42 10.42 36.94 8.29
CA SER A 42 11.53 37.74 7.77
C SER A 42 11.18 39.22 7.57
N GLY A 43 9.90 39.55 7.42
CA GLY A 43 9.41 40.93 7.41
C GLY A 43 9.07 41.50 8.80
N LEU A 44 9.31 40.75 9.88
CA LEU A 44 8.96 41.14 11.25
C LEU A 44 10.22 41.46 12.06
N ASP A 45 10.23 42.64 12.66
CA ASP A 45 11.24 43.06 13.63
C ASP A 45 10.69 42.97 15.06
N GLY A 46 11.53 42.48 15.97
CA GLY A 46 11.15 42.27 17.36
C GLY A 46 12.17 41.43 18.13
N SER A 47 11.90 41.23 19.42
CA SER A 47 12.67 40.31 20.26
C SER A 47 12.54 38.89 19.73
N LEU A 48 13.59 38.08 19.95
CA LEU A 48 13.65 36.70 19.47
C LEU A 48 12.46 35.87 19.99
N GLU A 49 12.03 36.12 21.22
CA GLU A 49 10.87 35.48 21.85
C GLU A 49 9.54 35.83 21.18
N SER A 50 9.34 37.11 20.83
CA SER A 50 8.14 37.56 20.10
C SER A 50 8.08 36.96 18.69
N LEU A 51 9.23 36.88 18.02
CA LEU A 51 9.34 36.18 16.74
C LEU A 51 8.95 34.69 16.88
N ALA A 52 9.38 34.04 17.96
CA ALA A 52 9.08 32.64 18.23
C ALA A 52 7.58 32.39 18.46
N GLU A 53 6.93 33.25 19.22
CA GLU A 53 5.49 33.16 19.47
C GLU A 53 4.67 33.39 18.19
N ARG A 54 5.12 34.32 17.32
CA ARG A 54 4.50 34.53 16.01
C ARG A 54 4.74 33.35 15.07
N ALA A 55 5.94 32.77 15.10
CA ALA A 55 6.27 31.56 14.36
C ALA A 55 5.37 30.39 14.75
N ASP A 56 5.12 30.21 16.04
CA ASP A 56 4.20 29.17 16.55
C ASP A 56 2.78 29.36 16.00
N ARG A 57 2.29 30.60 15.94
CA ARG A 57 0.97 30.92 15.35
C ARG A 57 0.93 30.59 13.87
N VAL A 58 1.99 30.92 13.12
CA VAL A 58 2.09 30.59 11.70
C VAL A 58 2.18 29.08 11.49
N ALA A 59 2.98 28.37 12.27
CA ALA A 59 3.11 26.91 12.21
C ALA A 59 1.77 26.22 12.48
N ASN A 60 1.01 26.70 13.47
CA ASN A 60 -0.32 26.20 13.77
C ASN A 60 -1.33 26.50 12.65
N ALA A 61 -1.27 27.71 12.07
CA ALA A 61 -2.11 28.09 10.94
C ALA A 61 -1.78 27.32 9.66
N SER A 62 -0.51 26.98 9.43
CA SER A 62 -0.07 26.16 8.30
C SER A 62 -0.45 24.69 8.50
N ALA A 63 -0.35 24.16 9.73
CA ALA A 63 -0.81 22.80 10.05
C ALA A 63 -2.31 22.62 9.76
N GLY A 64 -3.11 23.67 9.97
CA GLY A 64 -4.52 23.68 9.60
C GLY A 64 -4.81 23.74 8.09
N ARG A 65 -3.83 24.13 7.26
CA ARG A 65 -3.96 24.18 5.78
C ARG A 65 -3.26 23.02 5.06
N ASP A 66 -2.29 22.38 5.70
CA ASP A 66 -1.49 21.29 5.11
C ASP A 66 -2.31 19.99 4.92
N ILE A 67 -3.47 19.88 5.57
CA ILE A 67 -4.40 18.76 5.39
C ILE A 67 -5.19 18.88 4.06
N ASP A 68 -5.28 20.06 3.45
CA ASP A 68 -6.22 20.30 2.35
C ASP A 68 -5.60 20.30 0.94
N VAL A 69 -4.32 20.63 0.74
CA VAL A 69 -3.87 21.04 -0.62
C VAL A 69 -2.74 20.22 -1.28
N VAL A 70 -1.82 19.57 -0.56
CA VAL A 70 -0.59 19.05 -1.23
C VAL A 70 -0.36 17.54 -1.11
N SER A 71 -0.96 16.85 -0.14
CA SER A 71 -0.64 15.44 0.11
C SER A 71 -1.80 14.47 -0.19
N THR A 72 -3.01 14.95 -0.43
CA THR A 72 -4.19 14.08 -0.58
C THR A 72 -4.46 13.66 -2.02
N SER A 73 -4.02 14.39 -3.04
CA SER A 73 -4.30 14.02 -4.43
C SER A 73 -3.29 12.99 -4.93
N ARG A 74 -1.98 13.29 -4.86
CA ARG A 74 -0.95 12.43 -5.45
C ARG A 74 -0.70 11.12 -4.70
N ASP A 75 -0.81 11.10 -3.37
CA ASP A 75 -0.70 9.85 -2.61
C ASP A 75 -1.99 9.04 -2.66
N ASN A 76 -3.17 9.66 -2.77
CA ASN A 76 -4.42 8.93 -3.01
C ASN A 76 -4.43 8.29 -4.40
N ASP A 77 -3.95 9.00 -5.43
CA ASP A 77 -3.79 8.44 -6.78
C ASP A 77 -2.82 7.25 -6.81
N ARG A 78 -1.71 7.34 -6.06
CA ARG A 78 -0.73 6.25 -5.94
C ARG A 78 -1.29 5.06 -5.16
N CYS A 79 -1.99 5.31 -4.06
CA CYS A 79 -2.69 4.28 -3.29
C CYS A 79 -3.80 3.59 -4.09
N ARG A 80 -4.63 4.35 -4.82
CA ARG A 80 -5.64 3.81 -5.73
C ARG A 80 -5.01 2.98 -6.84
N SER A 81 -3.94 3.47 -7.46
CA SER A 81 -3.21 2.72 -8.49
C SER A 81 -2.65 1.41 -7.92
N MET A 82 -2.09 1.44 -6.71
CA MET A 82 -1.64 0.23 -6.01
C MET A 82 -2.80 -0.73 -5.69
N GLU A 83 -3.93 -0.23 -5.22
CA GLU A 83 -5.11 -1.05 -4.93
C GLU A 83 -5.67 -1.71 -6.20
N THR A 84 -5.73 -0.98 -7.32
CA THR A 84 -6.16 -1.54 -8.61
C THR A 84 -5.21 -2.63 -9.11
N THR A 85 -3.89 -2.42 -9.01
CA THR A 85 -2.91 -3.44 -9.42
C THR A 85 -2.96 -4.68 -8.53
N ILE A 86 -3.17 -4.52 -7.22
CA ILE A 86 -3.35 -5.65 -6.28
C ILE A 86 -4.64 -6.42 -6.62
N SER A 87 -5.75 -5.72 -6.89
CA SER A 87 -6.99 -6.37 -7.30
C SER A 87 -6.83 -7.13 -8.62
N GLU A 88 -6.18 -6.54 -9.62
CA GLU A 88 -5.94 -7.21 -10.89
C GLU A 88 -5.05 -8.45 -10.73
N LEU A 89 -3.95 -8.35 -9.97
CA LEU A 89 -3.07 -9.49 -9.68
C LEU A 89 -3.80 -10.61 -8.94
N THR A 90 -4.64 -10.28 -7.96
CA THR A 90 -5.43 -11.29 -7.24
C THR A 90 -6.43 -12.00 -8.15
N THR A 91 -7.06 -11.29 -9.10
CA THR A 91 -7.93 -11.93 -10.10
C THR A 91 -7.15 -12.85 -11.05
N GLN A 92 -5.96 -12.44 -11.48
CA GLN A 92 -5.10 -13.27 -12.34
C GLN A 92 -4.65 -14.54 -11.60
N ILE A 93 -4.26 -14.42 -10.33
CA ILE A 93 -3.90 -15.58 -9.49
C ILE A 93 -5.10 -16.52 -9.33
N ALA A 94 -6.30 -15.99 -9.06
CA ALA A 94 -7.51 -16.81 -8.95
C ALA A 94 -7.84 -17.55 -10.26
N ALA A 95 -7.69 -16.88 -11.41
CA ALA A 95 -7.90 -17.49 -12.72
C ALA A 95 -6.86 -18.59 -13.03
N LEU A 96 -5.59 -18.37 -12.69
CA LEU A 96 -4.53 -19.36 -12.83
C LEU A 96 -4.81 -20.60 -11.98
N ILE A 97 -5.18 -20.42 -10.71
CA ILE A 97 -5.56 -21.52 -9.81
C ILE A 97 -6.76 -22.29 -10.38
N ALA A 98 -7.80 -21.59 -10.86
CA ALA A 98 -8.97 -22.22 -11.45
C ALA A 98 -8.62 -23.05 -12.70
N SER A 99 -7.78 -22.51 -13.58
CA SER A 99 -7.32 -23.22 -14.79
C SER A 99 -6.50 -24.46 -14.44
N GLN A 100 -5.60 -24.39 -13.46
CA GLN A 100 -4.79 -25.53 -13.00
C GLN A 100 -5.65 -26.65 -12.40
N VAL A 101 -6.67 -26.29 -11.61
CA VAL A 101 -7.63 -27.26 -11.07
C VAL A 101 -8.44 -27.92 -12.17
N SER A 102 -8.87 -27.18 -13.20
CA SER A 102 -9.61 -27.74 -14.33
C SER A 102 -8.77 -28.75 -15.14
N GLN A 103 -7.51 -28.43 -15.40
CA GLN A 103 -6.56 -29.28 -16.12
C GLN A 103 -6.23 -30.58 -15.35
N ASN A 104 -6.13 -30.49 -14.03
CA ASN A 104 -5.87 -31.66 -13.18
C ASN A 104 -7.10 -32.58 -13.04
N ARG A 105 -8.32 -32.04 -13.23
CA ARG A 105 -9.55 -32.84 -13.26
C ARG A 105 -9.73 -33.55 -14.60
N SER A 106 -9.40 -32.91 -15.72
CA SER A 106 -9.49 -33.52 -17.05
C SER A 106 -8.49 -34.67 -17.23
N SER A 107 -7.27 -34.55 -16.70
CA SER A 107 -6.25 -35.61 -16.78
C SER A 107 -6.63 -36.87 -15.97
N ARG A 108 -7.36 -36.72 -14.86
CA ARG A 108 -7.85 -37.86 -14.04
C ARG A 108 -9.12 -38.51 -14.60
N GLY A 109 -9.93 -37.77 -15.36
CA GLY A 109 -11.18 -38.27 -15.94
C GLY A 109 -11.01 -39.09 -17.22
N GLN A 110 -9.88 -38.94 -17.93
CA GLN A 110 -9.70 -39.51 -19.27
C GLN A 110 -9.24 -40.97 -19.30
N ASN A 111 -8.91 -41.57 -18.14
CA ASN A 111 -8.32 -42.91 -18.07
C ASN A 111 -9.32 -44.04 -17.74
N ARG A 112 -10.64 -43.81 -17.85
CA ARG A 112 -11.68 -44.78 -17.43
C ARG A 112 -12.59 -45.33 -18.53
N SER A 113 -12.17 -45.30 -19.79
CA SER A 113 -13.00 -45.86 -20.88
C SER A 113 -12.20 -46.73 -21.85
N ARG A 114 -11.69 -47.88 -21.38
CA ARG A 114 -11.25 -48.96 -22.28
C ARG A 114 -11.23 -50.34 -21.62
N SER A 115 -12.31 -50.68 -20.90
CA SER A 115 -12.55 -52.05 -20.46
C SER A 115 -13.98 -52.47 -20.78
N GLN A 116 -14.38 -52.34 -22.05
CA GLN A 116 -15.69 -52.82 -22.49
C GLN A 116 -15.51 -54.00 -23.44
N SER A 117 -15.69 -55.17 -22.84
CA SER A 117 -16.28 -56.39 -23.40
C SER A 117 -15.56 -57.06 -24.59
N ARG A 118 -14.90 -58.19 -24.31
CA ARG A 118 -14.98 -59.44 -25.09
C ARG A 118 -14.16 -60.54 -24.42
N SER A 119 -14.81 -61.36 -23.62
CA SER A 119 -14.53 -62.80 -23.49
C SER A 119 -15.62 -63.41 -22.61
N ARG A 120 -16.75 -63.72 -23.25
CA ARG A 120 -17.73 -64.65 -22.68
C ARG A 120 -17.13 -66.05 -22.81
N SER A 121 -16.96 -66.66 -21.66
CA SER A 121 -16.47 -68.00 -21.40
C SER A 121 -17.20 -69.07 -22.23
N GLN A 122 -16.44 -69.99 -22.82
CA GLN A 122 -16.85 -71.37 -23.08
C GLN A 122 -15.86 -72.26 -22.28
N PRO A 123 -16.16 -73.54 -21.92
CA PRO A 123 -17.10 -74.45 -22.58
C PRO A 123 -17.83 -75.47 -21.67
N ARG A 124 -18.50 -76.44 -22.33
CA ARG A 124 -18.83 -77.85 -21.91
C ARG A 124 -20.21 -78.05 -21.23
N THR A 125 -21.12 -78.95 -21.63
CA THR A 125 -21.17 -80.07 -22.61
C THR A 125 -22.63 -80.40 -23.00
N ARG A 126 -22.78 -81.14 -24.11
CA ARG A 126 -23.75 -82.21 -24.46
C ARG A 126 -25.29 -81.98 -24.34
N ASN A 127 -25.86 -82.01 -25.55
CA ASN A 127 -27.05 -82.74 -26.01
C ASN A 127 -28.46 -82.13 -25.87
N ASP A 128 -29.17 -82.36 -26.99
CA ASP A 128 -30.59 -82.21 -27.30
C ASP A 128 -31.15 -80.79 -27.44
N ALA A 129 -31.97 -80.42 -28.42
CA ALA A 129 -32.28 -80.91 -29.76
C ALA A 129 -33.24 -79.85 -30.36
N TRP A 130 -33.35 -79.84 -31.70
CA TRP A 130 -34.40 -79.18 -32.52
C TRP A 130 -34.25 -77.68 -32.86
N CYS A 131 -33.94 -77.49 -34.16
CA CYS A 131 -34.48 -76.56 -35.18
C CYS A 131 -35.63 -75.59 -34.76
N TYR A 132 -35.81 -74.42 -35.38
CA TYR A 132 -35.90 -74.16 -36.82
C TYR A 132 -35.58 -72.71 -37.24
N GLN A 133 -35.15 -72.65 -38.51
CA GLN A 133 -34.99 -71.52 -39.40
C GLN A 133 -36.36 -70.99 -39.88
N CYS A 134 -36.56 -69.66 -39.86
CA CYS A 134 -37.43 -68.89 -40.76
C CYS A 134 -36.74 -67.56 -41.01
#